data_AF-A0A920C2N5-F1
#
_entry.id   AF-A0A920C2N5-F1
#
_cell.length_a   1.000
_cell.length_b   1.000
_cell.length_c   1.000
_cell.angle_alpha   90.00
_cell.angle_beta   90.00
_cell.angle_gamma   90.00
#
_symmetry.space_group_name_H-M   'P 1'
#
loop_
_entity.id
_entity.type
_entity.pdbx_description
1 polymer ?
#
loop_
_entity_poly.entity_id
_entity_poly.type
_entity_poly.pdbx_seq_one_letter_code
_entity_poly.pdbx_strand_id
1 'polypeptide(L)'
;MKEILDNIIKWLSNLIKERQFASAERLAKKEAEPVPFIQYERVLFWFLYHHSNKYTGIQFKDRLTQELIKNKEYGFDPYAFNLDFVVSRGLVTEELLIFNMRNSLARVFKVKKTNYACQGKYKLNANEMNSIADLEELKEAFNVFAVQSFGLDPNKIILLHSIVKEQSYLIFNLYQYGKFKEYHKNTTEISLEDGDF
;
A
#
# COMPACT_ATOMS: atom_id res chain seq x y z
N MET A 1 15.20 -50.55 -33.32
CA MET A 1 16.09 -49.67 -32.53
C MET A 1 15.83 -48.18 -32.84
N LYS A 2 15.86 -47.75 -34.11
CA LYS A 2 15.56 -46.36 -34.53
C LYS A 2 14.16 -45.88 -34.11
N GLU A 3 13.14 -46.71 -34.31
CA GLU A 3 11.74 -46.39 -33.99
C GLU A 3 11.47 -46.21 -32.47
N ILE A 4 12.21 -46.92 -31.62
CA ILE A 4 12.14 -46.76 -30.17
C ILE A 4 12.74 -45.40 -29.77
N LEU A 5 13.86 -45.01 -30.40
CA LEU A 5 14.51 -43.73 -30.16
C LEU A 5 13.61 -42.56 -30.61
N ASP A 6 12.97 -42.68 -31.77
CA ASP A 6 12.04 -41.66 -32.29
C ASP A 6 10.82 -41.49 -31.37
N ASN A 7 10.30 -42.59 -30.82
CA ASN A 7 9.20 -42.55 -29.85
C ASN A 7 9.62 -41.89 -28.53
N ILE A 8 10.85 -42.14 -28.04
CA ILE A 8 11.39 -41.49 -26.84
C ILE A 8 11.58 -39.99 -27.08
N ILE A 9 12.15 -39.59 -28.23
CA ILE A 9 12.34 -38.17 -28.58
C ILE A 9 10.99 -37.45 -28.69
N LYS A 10 9.99 -38.08 -29.31
CA LYS A 10 8.64 -37.53 -29.42
C LYS A 10 7.97 -37.37 -28.06
N TRP A 11 8.11 -38.36 -27.18
CA TRP A 11 7.59 -38.29 -25.81
C TRP A 11 8.27 -37.16 -25.02
N LEU A 12 9.60 -37.07 -25.05
CA LEU A 12 10.35 -35.99 -24.39
C LEU A 12 9.96 -34.61 -24.93
N SER A 13 9.78 -34.48 -26.24
CA SER A 13 9.35 -33.22 -26.88
C SER A 13 7.95 -32.79 -26.42
N ASN A 14 7.02 -33.74 -26.30
CA ASN A 14 5.69 -33.47 -25.78
C ASN A 14 5.73 -33.08 -24.28
N LEU A 15 6.56 -33.76 -23.49
CA LEU A 15 6.70 -33.50 -22.06
C LEU A 15 7.34 -32.12 -21.79
N ILE A 16 8.27 -31.68 -22.64
CA ILE A 16 8.84 -30.33 -22.61
C ILE A 16 7.77 -29.29 -22.99
N LYS A 17 6.97 -29.54 -24.04
CA LYS A 17 5.87 -28.63 -24.45
C LYS A 17 4.81 -28.52 -23.37
N GLU A 18 4.39 -29.62 -22.76
CA GLU A 18 3.43 -29.63 -21.65
C GLU A 18 3.98 -28.87 -20.43
N ARG A 19 5.26 -29.03 -20.10
CA ARG A 19 5.91 -28.26 -19.02
C ARG A 19 6.04 -26.77 -19.35
N GLN A 20 6.35 -26.42 -20.60
CA GLN A 20 6.40 -25.03 -21.05
C GLN A 20 5.00 -24.38 -21.02
N PHE A 21 3.96 -25.09 -21.49
CA PHE A 21 2.56 -24.66 -21.40
C PHE A 21 2.11 -24.50 -19.94
N ALA A 22 2.39 -25.48 -19.08
CA ALA A 22 2.08 -25.38 -17.65
C ALA A 22 2.86 -24.25 -16.96
N SER A 23 4.07 -23.93 -17.43
CA SER A 23 4.84 -22.78 -16.92
C SER A 23 4.27 -21.45 -17.40
N ALA A 24 3.80 -21.37 -18.67
CA ALA A 24 3.17 -20.19 -19.25
C ALA A 24 1.79 -19.94 -18.63
N GLU A 25 1.00 -21.00 -18.37
CA GLU A 25 -0.28 -20.92 -17.68
C GLU A 25 -0.10 -20.57 -16.18
N ARG A 26 0.96 -21.06 -15.54
CA ARG A 26 1.35 -20.63 -14.19
C ARG A 26 1.85 -19.19 -14.15
N LEU A 27 2.59 -18.74 -15.15
CA LEU A 27 3.04 -17.34 -15.29
C LEU A 27 1.84 -16.41 -15.52
N ALA A 28 0.91 -16.80 -16.41
CA ALA A 28 -0.34 -16.08 -16.63
C ALA A 28 -1.23 -16.05 -15.37
N LYS A 29 -1.30 -17.15 -14.61
CA LYS A 29 -2.00 -17.19 -13.31
C LYS A 29 -1.30 -16.35 -12.24
N LYS A 30 0.04 -16.32 -12.20
CA LYS A 30 0.81 -15.43 -11.31
C LYS A 30 0.71 -13.95 -11.69
N GLU A 31 0.56 -13.63 -12.97
CA GLU A 31 0.29 -12.27 -13.44
C GLU A 31 -1.15 -11.84 -13.15
N ALA A 32 -2.08 -12.80 -13.07
CA ALA A 32 -3.47 -12.58 -12.68
C ALA A 32 -3.72 -12.67 -11.16
N GLU A 33 -2.75 -13.13 -10.36
CA GLU A 33 -2.87 -13.15 -8.91
C GLU A 33 -2.85 -11.70 -8.39
N PRO A 34 -3.89 -11.25 -7.67
CA PRO A 34 -3.86 -9.96 -7.02
C PRO A 34 -2.64 -9.92 -6.09
N VAL A 35 -1.89 -8.82 -6.15
CA VAL A 35 -0.82 -8.57 -5.18
C VAL A 35 -1.42 -8.77 -3.78
N PRO A 36 -0.82 -9.60 -2.90
CA PRO A 36 -1.40 -9.89 -1.60
C PRO A 36 -1.73 -8.59 -0.86
N PHE A 37 -3.01 -8.47 -0.52
CA PHE A 37 -3.72 -7.28 -0.07
C PHE A 37 -3.12 -6.54 1.14
N ILE A 38 -2.25 -7.22 1.88
CA ILE A 38 -1.51 -6.70 3.03
C ILE A 38 -0.54 -5.58 2.61
N GLN A 39 -0.18 -5.47 1.32
CA GLN A 39 0.82 -4.50 0.88
C GLN A 39 0.30 -3.06 0.73
N TYR A 40 -0.94 -2.79 0.28
CA TYR A 40 -1.35 -1.40 0.01
C TYR A 40 -1.52 -0.53 1.25
N GLU A 41 -2.22 -1.04 2.26
CA GLU A 41 -2.40 -0.33 3.53
C GLU A 41 -1.06 -0.13 4.24
N ARG A 42 -0.20 -1.15 4.17
CA ARG A 42 1.15 -1.12 4.71
C ARG A 42 2.04 -0.12 3.99
N VAL A 43 2.01 -0.09 2.65
CA VAL A 43 2.74 0.90 1.83
C VAL A 43 2.25 2.31 2.17
N LEU A 44 0.94 2.52 2.28
CA LEU A 44 0.39 3.84 2.62
C LEU A 44 0.75 4.27 4.05
N PHE A 45 0.70 3.36 5.01
CA PHE A 45 1.16 3.61 6.37
C PHE A 45 2.64 4.04 6.39
N TRP A 46 3.52 3.24 5.79
CA TRP A 46 4.96 3.52 5.80
C TRP A 46 5.32 4.74 4.96
N PHE A 47 4.58 5.02 3.90
CA PHE A 47 4.73 6.26 3.15
C PHE A 47 4.46 7.46 4.05
N LEU A 48 3.29 7.50 4.70
CA LEU A 48 2.91 8.58 5.61
C LEU A 48 3.88 8.69 6.79
N TYR A 49 4.39 7.55 7.30
CA TYR A 49 5.39 7.51 8.36
C TYR A 49 6.73 8.14 7.93
N HIS A 50 7.34 7.64 6.85
CA HIS A 50 8.68 8.07 6.42
C HIS A 50 8.68 9.47 5.81
N HIS A 51 7.55 9.86 5.20
CA HIS A 51 7.38 11.18 4.61
C HIS A 51 6.69 12.16 5.57
N SER A 52 6.58 11.85 6.86
CA SER A 52 6.10 12.80 7.86
C SER A 52 7.20 13.82 8.18
N ASN A 53 7.18 14.99 7.53
CA ASN A 53 8.15 16.05 7.77
C ASN A 53 7.67 17.41 7.24
N LYS A 54 8.48 18.44 7.49
CA LYS A 54 8.20 19.83 7.06
C LYS A 54 8.17 20.03 5.53
N TYR A 55 8.77 19.14 4.75
CA TYR A 55 8.88 19.27 3.29
C TYR A 55 7.62 18.76 2.60
N THR A 56 7.00 17.70 3.13
CA THR A 56 5.70 17.20 2.62
C THR A 56 4.52 17.90 3.27
N GLY A 57 4.73 18.50 4.44
CA GLY A 57 3.68 19.07 5.27
C GLY A 57 2.84 18.03 6.00
N ILE A 58 3.17 16.73 5.91
CA ILE A 58 2.47 15.64 6.59
C ILE A 58 3.02 15.48 8.02
N GLN A 59 2.14 15.39 9.01
CA GLN A 59 2.47 15.24 10.44
C GLN A 59 2.08 13.87 11.02
N PHE A 60 1.94 12.86 10.15
CA PHE A 60 1.44 11.54 10.54
C PHE A 60 2.27 10.87 11.65
N LYS A 61 3.60 10.93 11.58
CA LYS A 61 4.50 10.31 12.57
C LYS A 61 4.35 10.94 13.94
N ASP A 62 4.24 12.27 14.00
CA ASP A 62 4.07 12.99 15.27
C ASP A 62 2.72 12.65 15.91
N ARG A 63 1.65 12.58 15.09
CA ARG A 63 0.33 12.15 15.57
C ARG A 63 0.33 10.73 16.09
N LEU A 64 0.96 9.80 15.37
CA LEU A 64 1.11 8.41 15.80
C LEU A 64 1.90 8.32 17.12
N THR A 65 2.98 9.08 17.23
CA THR A 65 3.80 9.15 18.46
C THR A 65 2.96 9.64 19.65
N GLN A 66 2.18 10.70 19.47
CA GLN A 66 1.32 11.24 20.51
C GLN A 66 0.24 10.24 20.96
N GLU A 67 -0.39 9.53 20.04
CA GLU A 67 -1.39 8.52 20.38
C GLU A 67 -0.76 7.32 21.12
N LEU A 68 0.42 6.86 20.71
CA LEU A 68 1.13 5.79 21.40
C LEU A 68 1.54 6.20 22.83
N ILE A 69 1.97 7.45 23.05
CA ILE A 69 2.28 7.98 24.39
C ILE A 69 1.01 8.09 25.25
N LYS A 70 -0.10 8.58 24.68
CA LYS A 70 -1.37 8.71 25.42
C LYS A 70 -1.90 7.35 25.86
N ASN A 71 -1.67 6.32 25.06
CA ASN A 71 -2.15 4.98 25.33
C ASN A 71 -1.23 4.29 26.36
N LYS A 72 -1.55 4.55 27.64
CA LYS A 72 -0.76 4.12 28.81
C LYS A 72 -0.54 2.61 28.91
N GLU A 73 -1.32 1.81 28.18
CA GLU A 73 -1.19 0.35 28.11
C GLU A 73 0.19 -0.10 27.60
N TYR A 74 0.88 0.74 26.82
CA TYR A 74 2.20 0.40 26.30
C TYR A 74 3.36 0.74 27.23
N GLY A 75 3.09 1.45 28.34
CA GLY A 75 4.12 1.82 29.32
C GLY A 75 5.21 2.75 28.77
N PHE A 76 4.95 3.46 27.66
CA PHE A 76 5.92 4.40 27.11
C PHE A 76 6.02 5.65 27.97
N ASP A 77 7.25 6.01 28.33
CA ASP A 77 7.54 7.27 29.00
C ASP A 77 7.42 8.43 27.98
N PRO A 78 6.50 9.40 28.18
CA PRO A 78 6.33 10.55 27.29
C PRO A 78 7.62 11.34 27.05
N TYR A 79 8.53 11.35 28.02
CA TYR A 79 9.75 12.17 28.00
C TYR A 79 10.95 11.45 27.37
N ALA A 80 10.86 10.12 27.19
CA ALA A 80 11.92 9.30 26.60
C ALA A 80 11.49 8.56 25.32
N PHE A 81 10.20 8.59 24.96
CA PHE A 81 9.70 7.87 23.80
C PHE A 81 10.18 8.51 22.49
N ASN A 82 10.93 7.72 21.71
CA ASN A 82 11.32 8.05 20.36
C ASN A 82 10.83 6.92 19.43
N LEU A 83 9.86 7.25 18.58
CA LEU A 83 9.21 6.26 17.72
C LEU A 83 10.20 5.63 16.72
N ASP A 84 11.11 6.40 16.13
CA ASP A 84 12.12 5.87 15.20
C ASP A 84 13.09 4.91 15.90
N PHE A 85 13.47 5.23 17.15
CA PHE A 85 14.30 4.34 17.96
C PHE A 85 13.58 3.02 18.28
N VAL A 86 12.32 3.09 18.68
CA VAL A 86 11.52 1.91 19.06
C VAL A 86 11.26 1.01 17.84
N VAL A 87 10.95 1.61 16.68
CA VAL A 87 10.77 0.90 15.41
C VAL A 87 12.08 0.25 14.95
N SER A 88 13.18 1.00 14.90
CA SER A 88 14.49 0.48 14.43
C SER A 88 15.07 -0.63 15.30
N ARG A 89 14.72 -0.66 16.59
CA ARG A 89 15.13 -1.71 17.53
C ARG A 89 14.16 -2.89 17.57
N GLY A 90 13.05 -2.86 16.82
CA GLY A 90 12.03 -3.91 16.84
C GLY A 90 11.33 -4.03 18.19
N LEU A 91 11.33 -2.96 19.00
CA LEU A 91 10.68 -2.95 20.32
C LEU A 91 9.16 -2.82 20.21
N VAL A 92 8.67 -2.43 19.04
CA VAL A 92 7.25 -2.45 18.67
C VAL A 92 7.14 -3.18 17.34
N THR A 93 6.18 -4.10 17.24
CA THR A 93 5.94 -4.83 16.00
C THR A 93 5.22 -3.95 14.98
N GLU A 94 5.44 -4.24 13.71
CA GLU A 94 4.73 -3.58 12.61
C GLU A 94 3.20 -3.74 12.74
N GLU A 95 2.75 -4.92 13.15
CA GLU A 95 1.32 -5.20 13.38
C GLU A 95 0.74 -4.31 14.48
N LEU A 96 1.49 -4.04 15.54
CA LEU A 96 1.04 -3.17 16.63
C LEU A 96 0.93 -1.71 16.18
N LEU A 97 1.83 -1.24 15.32
CA LEU A 97 1.77 0.11 14.75
C LEU A 97 0.56 0.27 13.82
N ILE A 98 0.35 -0.70 12.93
CA ILE A 98 -0.79 -0.71 12.01
C ILE A 98 -2.11 -0.86 12.80
N PHE A 99 -2.14 -1.66 13.87
CA PHE A 99 -3.28 -1.76 14.77
C PHE A 99 -3.59 -0.41 15.45
N ASN A 100 -2.58 0.28 15.96
CA ASN A 100 -2.76 1.61 16.55
C ASN A 100 -3.18 2.66 15.53
N MET A 101 -2.68 2.59 14.30
CA MET A 101 -3.17 3.42 13.21
C MET A 101 -4.68 3.17 12.97
N ARG A 102 -5.11 1.90 12.90
CA ARG A 102 -6.51 1.56 12.65
C ARG A 102 -7.45 2.01 13.76
N ASN A 103 -7.02 1.91 15.02
CA ASN A 103 -7.88 2.15 16.17
C ASN A 103 -7.70 3.56 16.76
N SER A 104 -6.48 3.92 17.12
CA SER A 104 -6.13 5.18 17.79
C SER A 104 -6.14 6.36 16.81
N LEU A 105 -5.74 6.13 15.56
CA LEU A 105 -5.83 7.12 14.49
C LEU A 105 -7.04 6.92 13.58
N ALA A 106 -8.07 6.15 13.96
CA ALA A 106 -9.26 5.96 13.12
C ALA A 106 -9.87 7.29 12.66
N ARG A 107 -9.92 8.30 13.54
CA ARG A 107 -10.45 9.64 13.22
C ARG A 107 -9.54 10.48 12.33
N VAL A 108 -8.31 10.05 12.15
CA VAL A 108 -7.24 10.73 11.39
C VAL A 108 -6.97 10.01 10.08
N PHE A 109 -7.10 8.69 10.04
CA PHE A 109 -6.76 7.87 8.91
C PHE A 109 -7.73 6.70 8.76
N LYS A 110 -8.39 6.61 7.60
CA LYS A 110 -9.28 5.50 7.25
C LYS A 110 -8.87 4.90 5.93
N VAL A 111 -9.06 3.60 5.80
CA VAL A 111 -8.78 2.86 4.57
C VAL A 111 -10.01 2.03 4.20
N LYS A 112 -10.50 2.22 2.97
CA LYS A 112 -11.53 1.37 2.35
C LYS A 112 -10.90 0.65 1.18
N LYS A 113 -11.26 -0.62 1.00
CA LYS A 113 -10.58 -1.49 0.05
C LYS A 113 -11.52 -2.48 -0.62
N THR A 114 -11.19 -2.82 -1.86
CA THR A 114 -11.79 -3.88 -2.68
C THR A 114 -10.66 -4.70 -3.29
N ASN A 115 -10.93 -5.86 -3.89
CA ASN A 115 -9.89 -6.76 -4.40
C ASN A 115 -8.83 -6.12 -5.33
N TYR A 116 -9.11 -4.95 -5.92
CA TYR A 116 -8.23 -4.29 -6.89
C TYR A 116 -7.98 -2.80 -6.61
N ALA A 117 -8.56 -2.24 -5.54
CA ALA A 117 -8.46 -0.82 -5.24
C ALA A 117 -8.43 -0.56 -3.73
N CYS A 118 -7.72 0.50 -3.36
CA CYS A 118 -7.61 0.96 -1.98
C CYS A 118 -7.76 2.48 -1.97
N GLN A 119 -8.67 2.99 -1.15
CA GLN A 119 -8.81 4.41 -0.87
C GLN A 119 -8.41 4.68 0.57
N GLY A 120 -7.37 5.50 0.75
CA GLY A 120 -6.97 6.01 2.06
C GLY A 120 -7.41 7.46 2.22
N LYS A 121 -8.02 7.81 3.36
CA LYS A 121 -8.36 9.19 3.72
C LYS A 121 -7.55 9.60 4.95
N TYR A 122 -6.70 10.62 4.79
CA TYR A 122 -5.92 11.22 5.88
C TYR A 122 -6.42 12.63 6.21
N LYS A 123 -6.88 12.86 7.44
CA LYS A 123 -7.42 14.13 7.92
C LYS A 123 -6.32 15.12 8.25
N LEU A 124 -6.30 16.23 7.54
CA LEU A 124 -5.40 17.36 7.75
C LEU A 124 -5.86 18.21 8.94
N ASN A 125 -4.91 18.66 9.76
CA ASN A 125 -5.18 19.75 10.70
C ASN A 125 -4.99 21.12 10.03
N ALA A 126 -5.29 22.20 10.75
CA ALA A 126 -5.16 23.56 10.25
C ALA A 126 -3.74 23.92 9.76
N ASN A 127 -2.69 23.34 10.36
CA ASN A 127 -1.32 23.59 9.94
C ASN A 127 -1.02 22.86 8.63
N GLU A 128 -1.31 21.55 8.57
CA GLU A 128 -1.09 20.74 7.37
C GLU A 128 -1.89 21.27 6.18
N MET A 129 -3.11 21.75 6.42
CA MET A 129 -3.94 22.37 5.39
C MET A 129 -3.23 23.47 4.59
N ASN A 130 -2.26 24.16 5.16
CA ASN A 130 -1.55 25.24 4.48
C ASN A 130 -0.12 24.85 4.06
N SER A 131 0.37 23.69 4.50
CA SER A 131 1.77 23.28 4.32
C SER A 131 1.94 22.00 3.51
N ILE A 132 0.85 21.33 3.10
CA ILE A 132 0.92 20.17 2.20
C ILE A 132 1.67 20.57 0.92
N ALA A 133 2.66 19.75 0.56
CA ALA A 133 3.42 19.86 -0.68
C ALA A 133 2.53 19.69 -1.92
N ASP A 134 3.10 19.94 -3.09
CA ASP A 134 2.39 19.71 -4.34
C ASP A 134 1.87 18.26 -4.43
N LEU A 135 0.61 18.11 -4.87
CA LEU A 135 -0.06 16.81 -4.85
C LEU A 135 0.50 15.85 -5.89
N GLU A 136 0.99 16.36 -7.03
CA GLU A 136 1.66 15.52 -8.03
C GLU A 136 3.05 15.12 -7.56
N GLU A 137 3.79 16.02 -6.89
CA GLU A 137 5.07 15.67 -6.25
C GLU A 137 4.90 14.60 -5.17
N LEU A 138 3.89 14.72 -4.31
CA LEU A 138 3.56 13.70 -3.31
C LEU A 138 3.20 12.36 -3.94
N LYS A 139 2.52 12.39 -5.07
CA LYS A 139 2.15 11.20 -5.82
C LYS A 139 3.35 10.52 -6.46
N GLU A 140 4.26 11.30 -7.04
CA GLU A 140 5.53 10.79 -7.55
C GLU A 140 6.37 10.17 -6.43
N ALA A 141 6.52 10.88 -5.31
CA ALA A 141 7.22 10.38 -4.12
C ALA A 141 6.61 9.08 -3.61
N PHE A 142 5.28 8.97 -3.57
CA PHE A 142 4.60 7.73 -3.19
C PHE A 142 4.96 6.58 -4.13
N ASN A 143 4.85 6.80 -5.44
CA ASN A 143 5.11 5.75 -6.42
C ASN A 143 6.57 5.28 -6.37
N VAL A 144 7.52 6.22 -6.23
CA VAL A 144 8.95 5.90 -6.04
C VAL A 144 9.15 5.09 -4.75
N PHE A 145 8.59 5.55 -3.64
CA PHE A 145 8.69 4.88 -2.34
C PHE A 145 8.14 3.46 -2.39
N ALA A 146 6.98 3.27 -3.01
CA ALA A 146 6.29 2.00 -3.13
C ALA A 146 7.10 0.98 -3.96
N VAL A 147 7.71 1.41 -5.07
CA VAL A 147 8.60 0.56 -5.88
C VAL A 147 9.87 0.20 -5.10
N GLN A 148 10.54 1.20 -4.51
CA GLN A 148 11.85 1.01 -3.88
C GLN A 148 11.79 0.24 -2.55
N SER A 149 10.77 0.52 -1.73
CA SER A 149 10.70 -0.01 -0.35
C SER A 149 9.91 -1.31 -0.26
N PHE A 150 9.00 -1.56 -1.20
CA PHE A 150 8.14 -2.74 -1.20
C PHE A 150 8.34 -3.65 -2.41
N GLY A 151 9.25 -3.31 -3.34
CA GLY A 151 9.56 -4.11 -4.51
C GLY A 151 8.37 -4.24 -5.48
N LEU A 152 7.49 -3.25 -5.48
CA LEU A 152 6.27 -3.26 -6.29
C LEU A 152 6.62 -2.97 -7.75
N ASP A 153 6.23 -3.86 -8.65
CA ASP A 153 6.55 -3.72 -10.08
C ASP A 153 5.71 -2.60 -10.72
N PRO A 154 6.32 -1.49 -11.15
CA PRO A 154 5.60 -0.35 -11.71
C PRO A 154 4.89 -0.68 -13.04
N ASN A 155 5.30 -1.73 -13.75
CA ASN A 155 4.63 -2.18 -14.96
C ASN A 155 3.38 -3.02 -14.68
N LYS A 156 3.15 -3.40 -13.41
CA LYS A 156 2.06 -4.30 -12.98
C LYS A 156 1.10 -3.65 -11.98
N ILE A 157 1.35 -2.42 -11.52
CA ILE A 157 0.53 -1.74 -10.50
C ILE A 157 0.41 -0.23 -10.76
N ILE A 158 -0.80 0.34 -10.73
CA ILE A 158 -1.00 1.80 -10.62
C ILE A 158 -1.01 2.16 -9.13
N LEU A 159 0.18 2.27 -8.55
CA LEU A 159 0.36 2.34 -7.10
C LEU A 159 -0.42 3.49 -6.46
N LEU A 160 -0.40 4.67 -7.09
CA LEU A 160 -1.25 5.79 -6.72
C LEU A 160 -1.72 6.55 -7.96
N HIS A 161 -3.03 6.51 -8.20
CA HIS A 161 -3.67 7.14 -9.34
C HIS A 161 -3.85 8.64 -9.11
N SER A 162 -4.40 9.02 -7.96
CA SER A 162 -4.62 10.41 -7.60
C SER A 162 -4.45 10.64 -6.11
N ILE A 163 -3.96 11.84 -5.79
CA ILE A 163 -4.09 12.45 -4.48
C ILE A 163 -4.97 13.69 -4.66
N VAL A 164 -6.08 13.76 -3.95
CA VAL A 164 -6.93 14.95 -3.94
C VAL A 164 -7.04 15.51 -2.54
N LYS A 165 -7.17 16.84 -2.46
CA LYS A 165 -7.42 17.55 -1.22
C LYS A 165 -8.86 18.01 -1.17
N GLU A 166 -9.66 17.38 -0.31
CA GLU A 166 -11.10 17.65 -0.20
C GLU A 166 -11.48 17.84 1.27
N GLN A 167 -12.20 18.93 1.59
CA GLN A 167 -12.78 19.16 2.92
C GLN A 167 -11.84 18.86 4.11
N SER A 168 -10.55 19.21 3.99
CA SER A 168 -9.49 18.92 4.96
C SER A 168 -8.98 17.49 5.02
N TYR A 169 -9.08 16.74 3.94
CA TYR A 169 -8.51 15.41 3.80
C TYR A 169 -7.55 15.36 2.62
N LEU A 170 -6.49 14.57 2.75
CA LEU A 170 -5.78 13.97 1.62
C LEU A 170 -6.39 12.61 1.34
N ILE A 171 -6.90 12.44 0.12
CA ILE A 171 -7.49 11.20 -0.36
C ILE A 171 -6.51 10.54 -1.33
N PHE A 172 -6.04 9.36 -0.96
CA PHE A 172 -5.14 8.53 -1.75
C PHE A 172 -5.94 7.46 -2.47
N ASN A 173 -5.94 7.45 -3.80
CA ASN A 173 -6.63 6.44 -4.60
C ASN A 173 -5.62 5.52 -5.27
N LEU A 174 -5.54 4.27 -4.84
CA LEU A 174 -4.59 3.25 -5.29
C LEU A 174 -5.32 2.16 -6.10
N TYR A 175 -4.74 1.72 -7.22
CA TYR A 175 -5.35 0.71 -8.11
C TYR A 175 -4.33 -0.34 -8.62
N GLN A 176 -4.74 -1.60 -8.73
CA GLN A 176 -3.91 -2.59 -9.41
C GLN A 176 -3.98 -2.41 -10.94
N TYR A 177 -2.84 -2.55 -11.66
CA TYR A 177 -2.78 -2.37 -13.12
C TYR A 177 -3.56 -3.47 -13.85
N GLY A 178 -4.03 -3.19 -15.07
CA GLY A 178 -4.79 -4.12 -15.92
C GLY A 178 -6.31 -4.16 -15.68
N LYS A 179 -6.79 -3.69 -14.52
CA LYS A 179 -8.24 -3.62 -14.18
C LYS A 179 -8.82 -2.19 -14.21
N PHE A 180 -7.98 -1.17 -14.40
CA PHE A 180 -8.38 0.24 -14.44
C PHE A 180 -9.51 0.54 -15.46
N LYS A 181 -9.43 -0.03 -16.68
CA LYS A 181 -10.46 0.16 -17.72
C LYS A 181 -11.81 -0.51 -17.40
N GLU A 182 -11.83 -1.57 -16.58
CA GLU A 182 -13.08 -2.21 -16.12
C GLU A 182 -13.68 -1.45 -14.93
N TYR A 183 -12.85 -0.99 -13.99
CA TYR A 183 -13.32 -0.30 -12.79
C TYR A 183 -13.91 1.08 -13.11
N HIS A 184 -13.32 1.82 -14.07
CA HIS A 184 -13.84 3.11 -14.51
C HIS A 184 -15.17 3.03 -15.26
N LYS A 185 -15.52 1.86 -15.82
CA LYS A 185 -16.78 1.65 -16.56
C LYS A 185 -17.93 1.17 -15.69
N ASN A 186 -17.66 0.46 -14.59
CA ASN A 186 -18.68 -0.28 -13.84
C ASN A 186 -18.74 0.01 -12.33
N THR A 187 -17.82 0.78 -11.77
CA THR A 187 -17.80 1.04 -10.33
C THR A 187 -17.76 2.53 -10.08
N THR A 188 -18.92 3.03 -9.66
CA THR A 188 -19.09 4.16 -8.77
C THR A 188 -17.88 4.24 -7.84
N GLU A 189 -17.30 5.42 -7.75
CA GLU A 189 -16.22 5.78 -6.84
C GLU A 189 -16.36 5.03 -5.51
N ILE A 190 -15.25 4.47 -5.00
CA ILE A 190 -15.23 3.97 -3.64
C ILE A 190 -15.46 5.19 -2.76
N SER A 191 -16.71 5.46 -2.43
CA SER A 191 -17.12 6.56 -1.57
C SER A 191 -16.87 6.12 -0.14
N LEU A 192 -15.98 6.81 0.55
CA LEU A 192 -15.98 6.91 2.00
C LEU A 192 -16.87 8.11 2.32
N GLU A 193 -18.07 7.90 2.86
CA GLU A 193 -18.97 8.99 3.20
C GLU A 193 -18.42 9.76 4.41
N ASP A 194 -18.68 11.08 4.48
CA ASP A 194 -18.21 11.91 5.61
C ASP A 194 -18.77 11.43 6.95
N GLY A 195 -19.95 10.78 6.94
CA GLY A 195 -20.58 10.17 8.12
C GLY A 195 -19.85 8.95 8.67
N ASP A 196 -18.87 8.41 7.92
CA ASP A 196 -18.03 7.34 8.44
C ASP A 196 -16.97 7.87 9.41
N PHE A 197 -16.68 9.18 9.51
CA PHE A 197 -15.59 9.75 10.34
C PHE A 197 -15.82 9.80 11.86
#